data_AF-A0AAW9SID2-F1
#
_entry.id   AF-A0AAW9SID2-F1
#
_cell.length_a   1.000
_cell.length_b   1.000
_cell.length_c   1.000
_cell.angle_alpha   90.00
_cell.angle_beta   90.00
_cell.angle_gamma   90.00
#
_symmetry.space_group_name_H-M   'P 1'
#
loop_
_entity.id
_entity.type
_entity.pdbx_description
1 polymer ?
#
loop_
_entity_poly.entity_id
_entity_poly.type
_entity_poly.pdbx_seq_one_letter_code
_entity_poly.pdbx_strand_id
1 'polypeptide(L)'
;MLEEIAAGEGRALVVTSGGLIGMAMRIVMGLDLPAMAHCCLAIENSSVHRIQPLPSGLALTQFNALPHLDTPERQHARSHL
;
A
#
# COMPACT_ATOMS: atom_id res chain seq x y z
N MET A 1 -7.60 13.50 2.24
CA MET A 1 -6.82 12.86 1.16
C MET A 1 -7.31 11.46 0.78
N LEU A 2 -7.07 10.39 1.56
CA LEU A 2 -7.49 9.02 1.16
C LEU A 2 -9.01 8.88 1.05
N GLU A 3 -9.75 9.45 1.99
CA GLU A 3 -11.22 9.48 1.95
C GLU A 3 -11.75 10.30 0.77
N GLU A 4 -11.10 11.41 0.43
CA GLU A 4 -11.47 12.24 -0.72
C GLU A 4 -11.25 11.49 -2.04
N ILE A 5 -10.13 10.77 -2.17
CA ILE A 5 -9.86 9.90 -3.33
C ILE A 5 -10.90 8.77 -3.40
N ALA A 6 -11.25 8.18 -2.26
CA ALA A 6 -12.26 7.12 -2.17
C ALA A 6 -13.68 7.59 -2.47
N ALA A 7 -13.95 8.89 -2.34
CA ALA A 7 -15.25 9.50 -2.66
C ALA A 7 -15.45 9.78 -4.16
N GLY A 8 -14.39 9.67 -4.97
CA GLY A 8 -14.48 9.82 -6.42
C GLY A 8 -15.22 8.66 -7.11
N GLU A 9 -15.58 8.84 -8.38
CA GLU A 9 -16.23 7.78 -9.16
C GLU A 9 -15.23 6.73 -9.64
N GLY A 10 -15.57 5.45 -9.44
CA GLY A 10 -14.79 4.32 -9.95
C GLY A 10 -13.54 3.99 -9.12
N ARG A 11 -12.57 3.33 -9.76
CA ARG A 11 -11.32 2.89 -9.11
C ARG A 11 -10.22 3.94 -9.28
N ALA A 12 -9.64 4.38 -8.17
CA ALA A 12 -8.46 5.25 -8.18
C ALA A 12 -7.15 4.42 -8.22
N LEU A 13 -6.17 4.89 -9.00
CA LEU A 13 -4.79 4.41 -8.96
C LEU A 13 -3.91 5.56 -8.47
N VAL A 14 -3.17 5.32 -7.39
CA VAL A 14 -2.25 6.31 -6.80
C VAL A 14 -0.83 5.75 -6.90
N VAL A 15 0.06 6.51 -7.55
CA VAL A 15 1.50 6.18 -7.65
C VAL A 15 2.25 7.14 -6.74
N THR A 16 3.02 6.58 -5.79
CA THR A 16 3.64 7.37 -4.71
C THR A 16 4.84 6.65 -4.09
N SER A 17 5.43 7.20 -3.03
CA SER A 17 6.58 6.66 -2.31
C SER A 17 6.18 5.80 -1.10
N GLY A 18 7.13 4.98 -0.61
CA GLY A 18 6.94 4.12 0.57
C GLY A 18 6.57 4.90 1.84
N GLY A 19 7.04 6.15 2.00
CA GLY A 19 6.66 7.00 3.12
C GLY A 19 5.18 7.38 3.12
N LEU A 20 4.63 7.76 1.96
CA LEU A 20 3.19 8.07 1.86
C LEU A 20 2.34 6.80 2.03
N ILE A 21 2.79 5.67 1.47
CA ILE A 21 2.13 4.37 1.65
C ILE A 21 2.13 3.98 3.13
N GLY A 22 3.24 4.14 3.85
CA GLY A 22 3.32 3.89 5.28
C GLY A 22 2.34 4.76 6.08
N MET A 23 2.22 6.04 5.73
CA MET A 23 1.22 6.93 6.34
C MET A 23 -0.22 6.46 6.03
N ALA A 24 -0.48 6.00 4.81
CA ALA A 24 -1.77 5.43 4.46
C ALA A 24 -2.09 4.17 5.30
N MET A 25 -1.11 3.27 5.48
CA MET A 25 -1.28 2.09 6.33
C MET A 25 -1.54 2.48 7.77
N ARG A 26 -0.84 3.51 8.28
CA ARG A 26 -1.07 4.05 9.61
C ARG A 26 -2.50 4.50 9.83
N ILE A 27 -3.04 5.28 8.88
CA ILE A 27 -4.40 5.82 8.98
C ILE A 27 -5.43 4.69 8.86
N VAL A 28 -5.29 3.82 7.86
CA VAL A 28 -6.27 2.76 7.56
C VAL A 28 -6.30 1.68 8.65
N MET A 29 -5.13 1.30 9.18
CA MET A 29 -5.01 0.20 10.14
C MET A 29 -4.87 0.66 11.60
N GLY A 30 -4.89 1.99 11.85
CA GLY A 30 -4.74 2.54 13.20
C GLY A 30 -3.37 2.26 13.83
N LEU A 31 -2.30 2.26 13.03
CA LEU A 31 -0.96 1.91 13.52
C LEU A 31 -0.37 3.02 14.40
N ASP A 32 0.45 2.61 15.37
CA ASP A 32 1.33 3.53 16.07
C ASP A 32 2.57 3.86 15.23
N LEU A 33 3.41 4.79 15.73
CA LEU A 33 4.59 5.24 14.98
C LEU A 33 5.63 4.13 14.76
N PRO A 34 5.98 3.30 15.76
CA PRO A 34 6.86 2.15 15.55
C PRO A 34 6.33 1.17 14.50
N ALA A 35 5.05 0.79 14.55
CA ALA A 35 4.45 -0.10 13.57
C ALA A 35 4.45 0.52 12.16
N MET A 36 4.16 1.82 12.05
CA MET A 36 4.28 2.54 10.78
C MET A 36 5.71 2.49 10.22
N ALA A 37 6.73 2.67 11.07
CA ALA A 37 8.13 2.62 10.64
C ALA A 37 8.51 1.23 10.09
N HIS A 38 8.06 0.16 10.75
CA HIS A 38 8.25 -1.21 10.24
C HIS A 38 7.54 -1.43 8.90
N CYS A 39 6.32 -0.92 8.74
CA CYS A 39 5.65 -0.95 7.44
C CYS A 39 6.46 -0.24 6.36
N CYS A 40 7.00 0.96 6.65
CA CYS A 40 7.83 1.70 5.70
C CYS A 40 9.05 0.90 5.23
N LEU A 41 9.73 0.22 6.14
CA LEU A 41 10.92 -0.59 5.83
C LEU A 41 10.59 -1.83 4.99
N ALA A 42 9.39 -2.39 5.14
CA ALA A 42 8.98 -3.57 4.40
C ALA A 42 8.55 -3.26 2.96
N ILE A 43 8.21 -2.00 2.64
CA ILE A 43 7.67 -1.63 1.33
C ILE A 43 8.72 -1.82 0.24
N GLU A 44 8.37 -2.64 -0.73
CA GLU A 44 9.16 -2.94 -1.91
C GLU A 44 8.90 -1.90 -3.01
N ASN A 45 9.91 -1.68 -3.85
CA ASN A 45 9.74 -0.83 -5.02
C ASN A 45 8.68 -1.44 -5.95
N SER A 46 7.83 -0.58 -6.53
CA SER A 46 6.74 -0.97 -7.44
C SER A 46 5.68 -1.92 -6.86
N SER A 47 5.63 -2.06 -5.53
CA SER A 47 4.62 -2.86 -4.86
C SER A 47 3.20 -2.30 -5.03
N VAL A 48 2.23 -3.21 -5.05
CA VAL A 48 0.81 -2.91 -5.20
C VAL A 48 0.12 -3.09 -3.85
N HIS A 49 -0.50 -2.00 -3.40
CA HIS A 49 -1.33 -1.94 -2.21
C HIS A 49 -2.79 -1.71 -2.62
N ARG A 50 -3.73 -2.32 -1.90
CA ARG A 50 -5.17 -2.21 -2.23
C ARG A 50 -5.98 -1.91 -0.99
N ILE A 51 -6.77 -0.85 -1.08
CA ILE A 51 -7.67 -0.40 -0.04
C ILE A 51 -9.09 -0.46 -0.63
N GLN A 52 -10.00 -1.04 0.12
CA GLN A 52 -11.41 -1.14 -0.22
C GLN A 52 -12.21 -0.21 0.69
N PRO A 53 -12.92 0.80 0.14
CA PRO A 53 -13.91 1.54 0.90
C PRO A 53 -15.08 0.63 1.29
N LEU A 54 -15.42 0.64 2.58
CA LEU A 54 -16.56 -0.06 3.16
C LEU A 54 -17.45 0.97 3.92
N PRO A 55 -18.70 0.63 4.26
CA PRO A 55 -19.53 1.49 5.10
C PRO A 55 -18.92 1.81 6.47
N SER A 56 -18.06 0.92 6.98
CA SER A 56 -17.36 1.08 8.26
C SER A 56 -16.05 1.89 8.15
N GLY A 57 -15.67 2.33 6.95
CA GLY A 57 -14.41 3.01 6.67
C GLY A 57 -13.54 2.27 5.64
N LEU A 58 -12.26 2.64 5.59
CA LEU A 58 -11.30 2.05 4.65
C LEU A 58 -10.75 0.72 5.20
N ALA A 59 -10.69 -0.31 4.36
CA ALA A 59 -10.13 -1.61 4.72
C ALA A 59 -8.94 -1.95 3.83
N LEU A 60 -7.81 -2.35 4.42
CA LEU A 60 -6.66 -2.88 3.70
C LEU A 60 -6.96 -4.29 3.21
N THR A 61 -6.91 -4.53 1.90
CA THR A 61 -7.13 -5.86 1.31
C THR A 61 -5.87 -6.47 0.71
N GLN A 62 -4.85 -5.65 0.46
CA GLN A 62 -3.57 -6.12 -0.06
C GLN A 62 -2.45 -5.16 0.38
N PHE A 63 -1.36 -5.72 0.91
CA PHE A 63 -0.16 -4.97 1.28
C PHE A 63 1.05 -5.51 0.53
N ASN A 64 1.83 -4.62 -0.07
CA ASN A 64 3.18 -4.88 -0.57
C ASN A 64 3.30 -6.02 -1.61
N ALA A 65 2.28 -6.23 -2.44
CA ALA A 65 2.30 -7.34 -3.39
C ALA A 65 3.08 -6.98 -4.66
N LEU A 66 3.81 -7.94 -5.22
CA LEU A 66 4.56 -7.78 -6.47
C LEU A 66 4.10 -8.81 -7.52
N PRO A 67 2.81 -8.88 -7.90
CA PRO A 67 2.30 -9.96 -8.75
C PRO A 67 2.98 -10.03 -10.12
N HIS A 68 3.51 -8.91 -10.60
CA HIS A 68 4.24 -8.83 -11.86
C HIS A 68 5.71 -9.31 -11.77
N LEU A 69 6.21 -9.57 -10.55
CA LEU A 69 7.53 -10.12 -10.25
C LEU A 69 7.48 -11.49 -9.54
N ASP A 70 6.28 -12.02 -9.29
CA ASP A 70 6.06 -13.27 -8.53
C ASP A 70 6.17 -14.52 -9.43
N THR A 71 7.16 -14.52 -10.33
CA THR A 71 7.54 -15.69 -11.12
C THR A 71 9.04 -15.92 -10.97
N PRO A 72 9.53 -17.17 -11.03
CA PRO A 72 10.96 -17.48 -10.88
C PRO A 72 11.86 -16.64 -11.80
N GLU A 73 11.42 -16.38 -13.03
CA GLU A 73 12.16 -15.62 -14.04
C GLU A 73 12.28 -14.14 -13.70
N ARG A 74 11.35 -13.60 -12.89
CA ARG A 74 11.26 -12.17 -12.56
C ARG A 74 11.73 -11.84 -11.14
N GLN A 75 11.97 -12.85 -10.30
CA GLN A 75 12.43 -12.64 -8.91
C GLN A 75 13.73 -11.82 -8.82
N HIS A 76 14.65 -11.99 -9.78
CA HIS A 76 15.91 -11.24 -9.83
C HIS A 76 15.72 -9.72 -9.97
N ALA A 77 14.55 -9.27 -10.43
CA ALA A 77 14.24 -7.86 -10.66
C ALA A 77 13.56 -7.19 -9.45
N ARG A 78 13.31 -7.93 -8.36
CA ARG A 78 12.84 -7.34 -7.10
C ARG A 78 13.96 -6.48 -6.52
N SER A 79 13.61 -5.26 -6.12
CA SER A 79 14.56 -4.33 -5.50
C SER A 79 13.92 -3.72 -4.25
N HIS A 80 14.66 -3.82 -3.15
CA HIS A 80 14.30 -3.32 -1.83
C HIS A 80 15.63 -3.16 -1.09
N LEU A 81 15.79 -2.03 -0.38
CA LEU A 81 16.97 -1.63 0.42
C LEU A 81 18.29 -2.36 0.13
#